data_AF-A0A1C5NZQ7-F1
#
_entry.id   AF-A0A1C5NZQ7-F1
#
_cell.length_a   1.000
_cell.length_b   1.000
_cell.length_c   1.000
_cell.angle_alpha   90.00
_cell.angle_beta   90.00
_cell.angle_gamma   90.00
#
_symmetry.space_group_name_H-M   'P 1'
#
loop_
_entity.id
_entity.type
_entity.pdbx_description
1 polymer ?
#
loop_
_entity_poly.entity_id
_entity_poly.type
_entity_poly.pdbx_seq_one_letter_code
_entity_poly.pdbx_strand_id
1 'polypeptide(L)' 'MEPIKVNCPLMGMEIEDGICFDIHMNVEGLAPDWTIPDKVLKKSDYKQVCLKCPNHRED' A
#
# COMPACT_ATOMS: atom_id res chain seq x y z
N MET A 1 -10.40 -15.37 -12.17
CA MET A 1 -10.30 -13.90 -12.27
C MET A 1 -8.83 -13.58 -12.13
N GLU A 2 -8.26 -12.83 -13.07
CA GLU A 2 -6.85 -12.43 -12.96
C GLU A 2 -6.70 -11.41 -11.83
N PRO A 3 -5.58 -11.44 -11.07
CA PRO A 3 -5.35 -10.46 -10.02
C PRO A 3 -5.25 -9.06 -10.62
N ILE A 4 -6.08 -8.14 -10.12
CA ILE A 4 -5.99 -6.72 -10.47
C ILE A 4 -4.62 -6.23 -9.99
N LYS A 5 -3.92 -5.51 -10.86
CA LYS A 5 -2.62 -4.91 -10.55
C LYS A 5 -2.76 -3.40 -10.50
N VAL A 6 -2.03 -2.79 -9.58
CA VAL A 6 -1.99 -1.35 -9.38
C VAL A 6 -0.55 -0.88 -9.31
N ASN A 7 -0.28 0.29 -9.88
CA ASN A 7 1.05 0.87 -9.84
C ASN A 7 1.25 1.57 -8.50
N CYS A 8 2.15 1.06 -7.67
CA CYS A 8 2.35 1.55 -6.32
C CYS A 8 3.61 2.40 -6.22
N PRO A 9 3.52 3.71 -5.89
CA PRO A 9 4.69 4.59 -5.75
C PRO A 9 5.60 4.18 -4.59
N LEU A 10 5.09 3.45 -3.59
CA LEU A 10 5.89 2.92 -2.49
C LEU A 10 6.81 1.80 -2.96
N MET A 11 6.31 0.93 -3.81
CA MET A 11 7.05 -0.21 -4.34
C MET A 11 7.84 0.14 -5.61
N GLY A 12 7.47 1.23 -6.29
CA GLY A 12 8.09 1.65 -7.55
C GLY A 12 7.82 0.67 -8.70
N MET A 13 6.78 -0.15 -8.58
CA MET A 13 6.39 -1.18 -9.55
C MET A 13 4.89 -1.47 -9.44
N GLU A 14 4.36 -2.20 -10.41
CA GLU A 14 3.03 -2.82 -10.28
C GLU A 14 3.04 -3.90 -9.21
N ILE A 15 2.07 -3.81 -8.31
CA ILE A 15 1.79 -4.80 -7.28
C ILE A 15 0.36 -5.31 -7.45
N GLU A 16 0.08 -6.44 -6.82
CA GLU A 16 -1.29 -6.95 -6.75
C GLU A 16 -2.15 -6.03 -5.87
N ASP A 17 -3.42 -5.87 -6.25
CA ASP A 17 -4.41 -5.06 -5.54
C ASP A 17 -4.54 -5.46 -4.06
N GLY A 18 -4.42 -6.76 -3.74
CA GLY A 18 -4.39 -7.26 -2.37
C GLY A 18 -3.24 -6.65 -1.54
N ILE A 19 -2.05 -6.55 -2.11
CA ILE A 19 -0.90 -5.91 -1.42
C ILE A 19 -1.16 -4.40 -1.24
N CYS A 20 -1.77 -3.75 -2.23
CA CYS A 20 -2.14 -2.34 -2.11
C CYS A 20 -3.17 -2.13 -0.99
N PHE A 21 -4.14 -3.05 -0.86
CA PHE A 21 -5.14 -3.04 0.18
C PHE A 21 -4.51 -3.26 1.57
N ASP A 22 -3.59 -4.21 1.71
CA ASP A 22 -2.86 -4.42 2.98
C ASP A 22 -2.07 -3.18 3.39
N ILE A 23 -1.42 -2.51 2.44
CA ILE A 23 -0.71 -1.24 2.67
C ILE A 23 -1.69 -0.15 3.11
N HIS A 24 -2.81 -0.01 2.40
CA HIS A 24 -3.86 0.94 2.77
C HIS A 24 -4.35 0.70 4.20
N MET A 25 -4.71 -0.54 4.54
CA MET A 25 -5.17 -0.91 5.88
C MET A 25 -4.11 -0.63 6.96
N ASN A 26 -2.83 -0.86 6.67
CA ASN A 26 -1.76 -0.53 7.62
C ASN A 26 -1.59 0.98 7.81
N VAL A 27 -1.71 1.75 6.73
CA VAL A 27 -1.61 3.21 6.76
C VAL A 27 -2.76 3.83 7.56
N GLU A 28 -3.97 3.29 7.42
CA GLU A 28 -5.16 3.64 8.22
C GLU A 28 -5.10 3.10 9.67
N GLY A 29 -4.07 2.32 10.02
CA GLY A 29 -3.90 1.73 11.36
C GLY A 29 -4.84 0.56 11.65
N LEU A 30 -5.49 0.02 10.61
CA LEU A 30 -6.38 -1.15 10.68
C LEU A 30 -5.62 -2.47 10.56
N ALA A 31 -4.41 -2.46 10.00
CA ALA A 31 -3.55 -3.63 9.88
C ALA A 31 -2.16 -3.40 10.52
N PRO A 32 -1.57 -4.43 11.16
CA PRO A 32 -0.23 -4.35 11.75
C PRO A 32 0.89 -4.41 10.70
N ASP A 33 2.08 -3.92 11.05
CA ASP A 33 3.21 -3.75 10.12
C ASP A 33 3.66 -5.04 9.41
N TRP A 34 3.47 -6.22 10.03
CA TRP A 34 3.84 -7.50 9.43
C TRP A 34 2.97 -7.92 8.23
N THR A 35 1.84 -7.25 7.99
CA THR A 35 0.98 -7.52 6.82
C THR A 35 1.49 -6.84 5.55
N ILE A 36 2.46 -5.92 5.65
CA ILE A 36 2.95 -5.15 4.50
C ILE A 36 4.42 -5.49 4.20
N PRO A 37 4.89 -5.27 2.96
CA PRO A 37 6.28 -5.56 2.61
C PRO A 37 7.27 -4.69 3.41
N ASP A 38 8.35 -5.27 3.92
CA ASP A 38 9.41 -4.56 4.65
C ASP A 38 9.99 -3.35 3.88
N LYS A 39 9.99 -3.41 2.55
CA LYS A 39 10.44 -2.29 1.69
C LYS A 39 9.60 -1.02 1.91
N VAL A 40 8.32 -1.19 2.21
CA VAL A 40 7.40 -0.10 2.53
C VAL A 40 7.70 0.44 3.93
N LEU A 41 7.87 -0.44 4.92
CA LEU A 41 8.22 -0.05 6.30
C LEU A 41 9.55 0.69 6.41
N LYS A 42 10.51 0.41 5.51
CA LYS A 42 11.79 1.14 5.44
C LYS A 42 11.64 2.60 5.00
N LYS A 43 10.51 2.99 4.39
CA LYS A 43 10.23 4.37 4.00
C LYS A 43 9.53 5.07 5.15
N SER A 44 10.17 6.02 5.80
CA SER A 44 9.56 6.77 6.93
C SER A 44 8.32 7.57 6.51
N ASP A 45 8.21 7.93 5.25
CA ASP A 45 7.11 8.70 4.66
C ASP A 45 6.03 7.84 4.00
N TYR A 46 6.07 6.51 4.17
CA TYR A 46 5.18 5.61 3.44
C TYR A 46 3.70 5.91 3.65
N LYS A 47 3.32 6.28 4.88
CA LYS A 47 1.95 6.67 5.24
C LYS A 47 1.49 7.89 4.44
N GLN A 48 2.32 8.93 4.40
CA GLN A 48 2.03 10.16 3.65
C GLN A 48 1.95 9.91 2.14
N VAL A 49 2.84 9.06 1.61
CA VAL A 49 2.84 8.70 0.18
C VAL A 49 1.60 7.89 -0.18
N CYS A 50 1.18 6.95 0.67
CA CYS A 50 -0.04 6.18 0.47
C CYS A 50 -1.28 7.07 0.54
N LEU A 51 -1.41 7.92 1.57
CA LEU A 51 -2.54 8.84 1.72
C LEU A 51 -2.69 9.84 0.56
N LYS A 52 -1.58 10.17 -0.12
CA LYS A 52 -1.58 11.06 -1.30
C LYS A 52 -1.66 10.30 -2.63
N CYS A 53 -1.74 8.97 -2.59
CA CYS A 53 -1.81 8.14 -3.77
C CYS A 53 -3.19 8.30 -4.42
N PRO A 54 -3.29 8.47 -5.75
CA PRO A 54 -4.57 8.54 -6.45
C PRO A 54 -5.38 7.22 -6.36
N ASN A 55 -4.73 6.12 -5.99
CA ASN A 55 -5.37 4.82 -5.76
C ASN A 55 -5.81 4.62 -4.30
N HIS A 56 -5.47 5.51 -3.38
CA HIS A 56 -5.93 5.43 -1.98
C HIS A 56 -7.43 5.71 -1.95
N ARG A 57 -8.20 4.70 -1.57
CA ARG A 57 -9.66 4.82 -1.42
C ARG A 57 -9.95 5.17 0.04
N GLU A 58 -10.77 6.18 0.29
CA GLU A 58 -11.22 6.56 1.63
C GLU A 58 -12.56 5.88 2.02
N ASP A 59 -13.05 4.97 1.17
CA ASP A 59 -14.43 4.43 1.17
C ASP A 59 -14.47 2.93 1.54
#